data_AF-A0A1I4D5D9-F1
#
_entry.id   AF-A0A1I4D5D9-F1
#
_cell.length_a   1.000
_cell.length_b   1.000
_cell.length_c   1.000
_cell.angle_alpha   90.00
_cell.angle_beta   90.00
_cell.angle_gamma   90.00
#
_symmetry.space_group_name_H-M   'P 1'
#
loop_
_entity.id
_entity.type
_entity.pdbx_description
1 polymer ?
#
loop_
_entity_poly.entity_id
_entity_poly.type
_entity_poly.pdbx_seq_one_letter_code
_entity_poly.pdbx_strand_id
1 'polypeptide(L)'
;MSLDTLLDNLEQVTPATSHDNQRLPDNPLQNSKVSQVAPVTPIKFISVKNSAITSEHKTISQTEERRQKVLSMLAENPDKQRVYVTDDKAEPDHVVLTVAIRNLASFEMLIPKTKYDPFIIIDLINKRSR
;
A
#
# COMPACT_ATOMS: atom_id res chain seq x y z
N MET A 1 14.54 38.99 -2.48
CA MET A 1 13.23 38.58 -3.02
C MET A 1 12.74 37.44 -2.13
N SER A 2 11.84 37.78 -1.20
CA SER A 2 11.43 36.94 -0.05
C SER A 2 10.20 36.08 -0.40
N LEU A 3 10.00 34.98 0.31
CA LEU A 3 8.96 33.95 0.09
C LEU A 3 7.53 34.37 0.50
N ASP A 4 7.31 35.66 0.75
CA ASP A 4 6.07 36.20 1.33
C ASP A 4 4.98 36.52 0.30
N THR A 5 5.20 36.27 -1.00
CA THR A 5 4.27 36.67 -2.08
C THR A 5 3.33 35.56 -2.56
N LEU A 6 3.28 34.39 -1.90
CA LEU A 6 2.46 33.24 -2.35
C LEU A 6 1.31 32.86 -1.40
N LEU A 7 0.93 33.73 -0.46
CA LEU A 7 -0.19 33.49 0.46
C LEU A 7 -1.40 34.44 0.29
N ASP A 8 -1.46 35.23 -0.78
CA ASP A 8 -2.50 36.27 -0.94
C ASP A 8 -3.75 35.87 -1.75
N ASN A 9 -3.92 34.60 -2.15
CA ASN A 9 -5.03 34.21 -3.05
C ASN A 9 -6.08 33.26 -2.45
N LEU A 10 -6.14 33.10 -1.12
CA LEU A 10 -7.15 32.26 -0.48
C LEU A 10 -7.74 32.92 0.77
N GLU A 11 -8.37 34.08 0.58
CA GLU A 11 -9.37 34.72 1.46
C GLU A 11 -9.58 36.11 0.82
N GLN A 12 -10.73 36.53 0.31
CA GLN A 12 -11.94 36.91 1.03
C GLN A 12 -12.96 37.39 -0.03
N VAL A 13 -14.23 37.01 0.03
CA VAL A 13 -15.37 37.96 0.05
C VAL A 13 -16.61 37.23 0.64
N THR A 14 -17.09 37.73 1.77
CA THR A 14 -18.34 37.37 2.50
C THR A 14 -19.53 38.30 2.08
N PRO A 15 -20.63 38.50 2.83
CA PRO A 15 -21.94 37.83 2.69
C PRO A 15 -23.19 38.75 2.45
N ALA A 16 -24.35 38.10 2.27
CA ALA A 16 -25.76 38.48 2.61
C ALA A 16 -26.62 39.39 1.68
N THR A 17 -27.81 38.90 1.23
CA THR A 17 -29.17 39.24 1.75
C THR A 17 -30.33 39.09 0.72
N SER A 18 -31.33 38.25 1.07
CA SER A 18 -32.80 38.28 0.86
C SER A 18 -33.46 38.46 -0.53
N HIS A 19 -34.31 37.50 -0.95
CA HIS A 19 -35.78 37.68 -0.89
C HIS A 19 -36.56 36.36 -1.07
N ASP A 20 -37.53 36.20 -0.18
CA ASP A 20 -38.54 35.16 0.00
C ASP A 20 -39.59 35.14 -1.14
N ASN A 21 -40.11 33.95 -1.52
CA ASN A 21 -41.55 33.72 -1.76
C ASN A 21 -41.86 32.30 -2.31
N GLN A 22 -42.55 31.55 -1.46
CA GLN A 22 -43.74 30.72 -1.76
C GLN A 22 -43.60 29.30 -2.33
N ARG A 23 -44.47 28.43 -1.78
CA ARG A 23 -44.53 26.98 -1.85
C ARG A 23 -45.83 26.52 -2.54
N LEU A 24 -45.70 25.56 -3.47
CA LEU A 24 -46.68 24.61 -4.06
C LEU A 24 -47.81 25.20 -4.98
N PRO A 25 -48.42 24.44 -5.93
CA PRO A 25 -48.56 22.96 -5.98
C PRO A 25 -48.37 22.22 -7.33
N ASP A 26 -48.30 20.89 -7.21
CA ASP A 26 -48.78 19.78 -8.06
C ASP A 26 -48.46 19.66 -9.58
N ASN A 27 -47.90 18.48 -9.91
CA ASN A 27 -47.88 17.71 -11.19
C ASN A 27 -48.97 18.04 -12.24
N PRO A 28 -48.88 17.60 -13.53
CA PRO A 28 -47.85 16.78 -14.22
C PRO A 28 -47.45 17.33 -15.62
N LEU A 29 -46.44 16.77 -16.31
CA LEU A 29 -46.54 16.40 -17.74
C LEU A 29 -45.28 15.69 -18.26
N GLN A 30 -45.54 14.65 -19.03
CA GLN A 30 -44.59 13.81 -19.76
C GLN A 30 -43.86 14.58 -20.85
N ASN A 31 -42.55 14.34 -21.04
CA ASN A 31 -41.89 14.57 -22.32
C ASN A 31 -40.76 13.56 -22.54
N SER A 32 -41.10 12.56 -23.34
CA SER A 32 -40.24 11.56 -23.94
C SER A 32 -39.07 12.18 -24.71
N LYS A 33 -37.83 11.73 -24.41
CA LYS A 33 -36.73 11.53 -25.37
C LYS A 33 -35.56 10.85 -24.66
N VAL A 34 -35.64 9.52 -24.59
CA VAL A 34 -34.48 8.67 -24.29
C VAL A 34 -33.56 8.75 -25.50
N SER A 35 -32.50 9.56 -25.43
CA SER A 35 -31.41 9.46 -26.41
C SER A 35 -30.68 8.15 -26.16
N GLN A 36 -30.66 7.34 -27.21
CA GLN A 36 -30.03 6.03 -27.28
C GLN A 36 -28.55 6.12 -26.84
N VAL A 37 -28.17 5.29 -25.88
CA VAL A 37 -26.76 5.12 -25.48
C VAL A 37 -26.08 4.29 -26.56
N ALA A 38 -25.10 4.86 -27.26
CA ALA A 38 -24.34 4.12 -28.27
C ALA A 38 -23.56 2.95 -27.62
N PRO A 39 -23.43 1.79 -28.28
CA PRO A 39 -22.71 0.66 -27.72
C PRO A 39 -21.21 0.98 -27.63
N VAL A 40 -20.70 0.97 -26.39
CA VAL A 40 -19.28 1.17 -26.11
C VAL A 40 -18.52 -0.06 -26.58
N THR A 41 -17.54 0.12 -27.46
CA THR A 41 -16.72 -0.96 -28.00
C THR A 41 -15.82 -1.53 -26.90
N PRO A 42 -15.66 -2.85 -26.76
CA PRO A 42 -14.76 -3.42 -25.75
C PRO A 42 -13.32 -3.00 -26.03
N ILE A 43 -12.67 -2.46 -24.98
CA ILE A 43 -11.25 -2.09 -25.01
C ILE A 43 -10.43 -3.36 -25.25
N LYS A 44 -9.67 -3.38 -26.34
CA LYS A 44 -8.76 -4.47 -26.66
C LYS A 44 -7.55 -4.36 -25.74
N PHE A 45 -7.43 -5.25 -24.75
CA PHE A 45 -6.27 -5.32 -23.88
C PHE A 45 -5.02 -5.61 -24.72
N ILE A 46 -4.10 -4.65 -24.77
CA ILE A 46 -2.80 -4.84 -25.40
C ILE A 46 -1.98 -5.71 -24.46
N SER A 47 -1.70 -6.95 -24.87
CA SER A 47 -0.73 -7.79 -24.16
C SER A 47 0.67 -7.23 -24.42
N VAL A 48 1.17 -6.44 -23.47
CA VAL A 48 2.52 -5.89 -23.54
C VAL A 48 3.49 -7.00 -23.14
N LYS A 49 4.23 -7.54 -24.11
CA LYS A 49 5.35 -8.46 -23.84
C LYS A 49 6.55 -7.62 -23.41
N ASN A 50 6.63 -7.30 -22.12
CA ASN A 50 7.78 -6.59 -21.57
C ASN A 50 8.94 -7.58 -21.36
N SER A 51 9.80 -7.74 -22.37
CA SER A 51 11.00 -8.57 -22.31
C SER A 51 12.21 -7.88 -21.63
N ALA A 52 12.00 -6.84 -20.83
CA ALA A 52 13.07 -6.04 -20.21
C ALA A 52 12.80 -5.64 -18.75
N ILE A 53 11.94 -6.36 -18.03
CA ILE A 53 11.56 -6.07 -16.63
C ILE A 53 12.39 -6.89 -15.60
N THR A 54 13.35 -7.71 -16.04
CA THR A 54 13.67 -8.95 -15.33
C THR A 54 14.61 -8.84 -14.12
N SER A 55 15.33 -7.72 -13.90
CA SER A 55 16.27 -7.65 -12.76
C SER A 55 15.65 -7.01 -11.51
N GLU A 56 14.97 -5.88 -11.65
CA GLU A 56 14.48 -5.09 -10.52
C GLU A 56 13.13 -5.58 -9.99
N HIS A 57 12.26 -6.09 -10.88
CA HIS A 57 10.98 -6.67 -10.46
C HIS A 57 11.14 -8.04 -9.78
N LYS A 58 12.21 -8.79 -10.08
CA LYS A 58 12.48 -10.07 -9.40
C LYS A 58 12.77 -9.85 -7.92
N THR A 59 13.46 -8.77 -7.57
CA THR A 59 13.83 -8.42 -6.19
C THR A 59 12.64 -7.92 -5.38
N ILE A 60 11.80 -7.07 -5.98
CA ILE A 60 10.56 -6.58 -5.35
C ILE A 60 9.62 -7.77 -5.07
N SER A 61 9.46 -8.67 -6.05
CA SER A 61 8.61 -9.86 -5.93
C SER A 61 9.04 -10.79 -4.78
N GLN A 62 10.34 -11.09 -4.67
CA GLN A 62 10.85 -11.99 -3.63
C GLN A 62 10.81 -11.36 -2.23
N THR A 63 11.07 -10.05 -2.13
CA THR A 63 10.95 -9.32 -0.86
C THR A 63 9.52 -9.35 -0.34
N GLU A 64 8.57 -9.08 -1.23
CA GLU A 64 7.16 -9.11 -0.90
C GLU A 64 6.67 -10.51 -0.53
N GLU A 65 7.15 -11.55 -1.21
CA GLU A 65 6.87 -12.95 -0.87
C GLU A 65 7.33 -13.30 0.56
N ARG A 66 8.56 -12.96 0.92
CA ARG A 66 9.09 -13.19 2.27
C ARG A 66 8.31 -12.39 3.33
N ARG A 67 7.97 -11.13 3.04
CA ARG A 67 7.14 -10.29 3.90
C ARG A 67 5.77 -10.93 4.14
N GLN A 68 5.11 -11.39 3.09
CA GLN A 68 3.80 -12.01 3.21
C GLN A 68 3.88 -13.33 4.00
N LYS A 69 4.94 -14.11 3.80
CA LYS A 69 5.18 -15.35 4.57
C LYS A 69 5.27 -15.10 6.07
N VAL A 70 6.07 -14.12 6.52
CA VAL A 70 6.18 -13.82 7.96
C VAL A 70 4.87 -13.28 8.53
N LEU A 71 4.09 -12.52 7.76
CA LEU A 71 2.78 -12.05 8.22
C LEU A 71 1.78 -13.19 8.38
N SER A 72 1.75 -14.14 7.45
CA SER A 72 0.93 -15.35 7.58
C SER A 72 1.34 -16.16 8.80
N MET A 73 2.64 -16.40 9.00
CA MET A 73 3.15 -17.08 10.20
C MET A 73 2.75 -16.36 11.49
N LEU A 74 2.76 -15.02 11.49
CA LEU A 74 2.35 -14.24 12.65
C LEU A 74 0.84 -14.37 12.89
N ALA A 75 0.01 -14.36 11.84
CA ALA A 75 -1.43 -14.55 11.96
C ALA A 75 -1.79 -15.94 12.51
N GLU A 76 -1.09 -16.98 12.07
CA GLU A 76 -1.26 -18.37 12.52
C GLU A 76 -0.83 -18.61 13.98
N ASN A 77 0.01 -17.74 14.53
CA ASN A 77 0.54 -17.85 15.88
C ASN A 77 0.11 -16.64 16.74
N PRO A 78 -1.16 -16.56 17.17
CA PRO A 78 -1.69 -15.40 17.89
C PRO A 78 -0.92 -15.06 19.17
N ASP A 79 -0.39 -16.07 19.85
CA ASP A 79 0.37 -15.93 21.10
C ASP A 79 1.79 -15.41 20.90
N LYS A 80 2.29 -15.40 19.66
CA LYS A 80 3.63 -14.87 19.35
C LYS A 80 3.56 -13.39 19.05
N GLN A 81 4.45 -12.64 19.72
CA GLN A 81 4.66 -11.22 19.44
C GLN A 81 5.53 -10.99 18.20
N ARG A 82 6.39 -11.95 17.86
CA ARG A 82 7.35 -11.87 16.76
C ARG A 82 7.49 -13.21 16.06
N VAL A 83 7.70 -13.17 14.76
CA VAL A 83 8.11 -14.33 13.94
C VAL A 83 9.16 -13.88 12.93
N TYR A 84 9.93 -14.83 12.42
CA TYR A 84 10.95 -14.54 11.43
C TYR A 84 11.15 -15.73 10.48
N VAL A 85 11.74 -15.44 9.32
CA VAL A 85 12.26 -16.43 8.39
C VAL A 85 13.64 -16.02 7.92
N THR A 86 14.47 -16.99 7.56
CA THR A 86 15.79 -16.77 6.98
C THR A 86 15.88 -17.39 5.60
N ASP A 87 16.50 -16.70 4.67
CA ASP A 87 16.80 -17.18 3.32
C ASP A 87 18.30 -17.01 3.04
N ASP A 88 19.01 -18.12 2.97
CA ASP A 88 20.45 -18.19 2.70
C ASP A 88 20.79 -18.37 1.20
N LYS A 89 19.76 -18.45 0.34
CA LYS A 89 19.88 -18.65 -1.11
C LYS A 89 19.60 -17.38 -1.90
N ALA A 90 18.84 -16.45 -1.33
CA ALA A 90 18.52 -15.18 -1.97
C ALA A 90 19.77 -14.35 -2.29
N GLU A 91 20.77 -14.35 -1.40
CA GLU A 91 22.00 -13.57 -1.54
C GLU A 91 23.26 -14.46 -1.41
N PRO A 92 24.29 -14.27 -2.26
CA PRO A 92 25.49 -15.13 -2.24
C PRO A 92 26.24 -15.09 -0.92
N ASP A 93 26.50 -13.90 -0.37
CA ASP A 93 27.34 -13.69 0.81
C ASP A 93 26.56 -13.36 2.08
N HIS A 94 25.24 -13.24 1.97
CA HIS A 94 24.37 -12.81 3.07
C HIS A 94 23.22 -13.80 3.29
N VAL A 95 22.75 -13.87 4.52
CA VAL A 95 21.46 -14.45 4.88
C VAL A 95 20.47 -13.31 5.00
N VAL A 96 19.36 -13.41 4.28
CA VAL A 96 18.24 -12.49 4.41
C VAL A 96 17.43 -12.92 5.63
N LEU A 97 17.35 -12.07 6.64
CA LEU A 97 16.47 -12.24 7.79
C LEU A 97 15.25 -11.34 7.62
N THR A 98 14.07 -11.95 7.49
CA THR A 98 12.80 -11.22 7.43
C THR A 98 12.08 -11.40 8.77
N VAL A 99 11.66 -10.30 9.39
CA VAL A 99 11.03 -10.29 10.73
C VAL A 99 9.68 -9.59 10.65
N ALA A 100 8.69 -10.14 11.35
CA ALA A 100 7.42 -9.46 11.61
C ALA A 100 7.17 -9.33 13.12
N ILE A 101 6.71 -8.15 13.53
CA ILE A 101 6.36 -7.81 14.91
C ILE A 101 4.89 -7.41 14.94
N ARG A 102 4.10 -8.06 15.80
CA ARG A 102 2.66 -7.84 15.89
C ARG A 102 2.35 -6.37 16.22
N ASN A 103 1.44 -5.81 15.43
CA ASN A 103 0.95 -4.43 15.56
C ASN A 103 2.05 -3.36 15.52
N LEU A 104 3.20 -3.65 14.90
CA LEU A 104 4.31 -2.71 14.84
C LEU A 104 4.89 -2.57 13.43
N ALA A 105 5.55 -3.62 12.91
CA ALA A 105 6.27 -3.52 11.65
C ALA A 105 6.65 -4.91 11.09
N SER A 106 7.03 -4.92 9.81
CA SER A 106 7.80 -5.99 9.17
C SER A 106 9.00 -5.40 8.45
N PHE A 107 10.15 -6.06 8.51
CA PHE A 107 11.37 -5.59 7.85
C PHE A 107 12.29 -6.74 7.45
N GLU A 108 13.26 -6.44 6.59
CA GLU A 108 14.34 -7.34 6.19
C GLU A 108 15.70 -6.78 6.62
N MET A 109 16.63 -7.67 6.93
CA MET A 109 18.01 -7.35 7.25
C MET A 109 18.95 -8.36 6.57
N LEU A 110 20.05 -7.87 6.01
CA LEU A 110 21.12 -8.72 5.48
C LEU A 110 22.16 -8.99 6.57
N ILE A 111 22.44 -10.27 6.81
CA ILE A 111 23.45 -10.72 7.77
C ILE A 111 24.56 -11.40 6.98
N PRO A 112 25.83 -10.94 7.07
CA PRO A 112 26.94 -11.64 6.42
C PRO A 112 26.99 -13.10 6.86
N LYS A 113 27.11 -14.06 5.93
CA LYS A 113 27.10 -15.50 6.23
C LYS A 113 28.19 -15.89 7.23
N THR A 114 29.33 -15.23 7.18
CA THR A 114 30.45 -15.44 8.13
C THR A 114 30.13 -15.05 9.57
N LYS A 115 29.06 -14.26 9.80
CA LYS A 115 28.61 -13.79 11.11
C LYS A 115 27.23 -14.36 11.50
N TYR A 116 26.62 -15.15 10.63
CA TYR A 116 25.29 -15.68 10.86
C TYR A 116 25.34 -16.92 11.76
N ASP A 117 24.64 -16.85 12.88
CA ASP A 117 24.42 -17.97 13.80
C ASP A 117 22.91 -18.07 14.09
N PRO A 118 22.22 -19.14 13.65
CA PRO A 118 20.79 -19.33 13.88
C PRO A 118 20.39 -19.29 15.36
N PHE A 119 21.23 -19.78 16.27
CA PHE A 119 20.91 -19.86 17.70
C PHE A 119 20.95 -18.48 18.36
N ILE A 120 21.93 -17.65 17.99
CA ILE A 120 22.02 -16.27 18.47
C ILE A 120 20.80 -15.47 18.01
N ILE A 121 20.32 -15.68 16.78
CA ILE A 121 19.12 -15.00 16.27
C ILE A 121 17.87 -15.38 17.06
N ILE A 122 17.69 -16.67 17.36
CA ILE A 122 16.58 -17.15 18.21
C ILE A 122 16.63 -16.44 19.57
N ASP A 123 17.80 -16.44 20.21
CA ASP A 123 17.99 -15.81 21.51
C ASP A 123 17.67 -14.32 21.46
N LEU A 124 18.17 -13.59 20.47
CA LEU A 124 17.94 -12.15 20.31
C LEU A 124 16.45 -11.80 20.14
N ILE A 125 15.72 -12.59 19.35
CA ILE A 125 14.30 -12.37 19.08
C ILE A 125 13.47 -12.63 20.34
N ASN A 126 13.85 -13.63 21.14
CA ASN A 126 13.15 -14.04 22.36
C ASN A 126 13.48 -13.15 23.58
N LYS A 127 14.67 -12.52 23.63
CA LYS A 127 15.18 -11.79 24.82
C LYS A 127 14.38 -10.56 25.25
N ARG A 128 13.34 -10.15 24.52
CA ARG A 128 12.50 -8.98 24.85
C ARG A 128 10.99 -9.23 24.75
N SER A 129 10.53 -10.44 25.07
CA SER A 129 9.13 -10.69 25.36
C SER A 129 8.92 -10.59 26.87
N ARG A 130 8.63 -9.38 27.36
CA ARG A 130 8.15 -9.14 28.73
C ARG A 130 6.88 -8.32 28.64
#